data_AF-A0A4P7RTZ3-F1
#
_entry.id   AF-A0A4P7RTZ3-F1
#
_cell.length_a   1.000
_cell.length_b   1.000
_cell.length_c   1.000
_cell.angle_alpha   90.00
_cell.angle_beta   90.00
_cell.angle_gamma   90.00
#
_symmetry.space_group_name_H-M   'P 1'
#
loop_
_entity.id
_entity.type
_entity.pdbx_description
1 polymer ?
#
loop_
_entity_poly.entity_id
_entity_poly.type
_entity_poly.pdbx_seq_one_letter_code
_entity_poly.pdbx_strand_id
1 'polypeptide(L)' 'MAATATSVHYREQAERCEAEAAAAELTQVRDRSLRSAAAWHAMAVRQLKSEKARAERDHLANEVRKQCLA' A
#
# COMPACT_ATOMS: atom_id res chain seq x y z
N MET A 1 -12.89 2.05 14.79
CA MET A 1 -12.39 0.98 13.90
C MET A 1 -11.16 1.51 13.21
N ALA A 2 -9.97 0.95 13.49
CA ALA A 2 -8.79 1.28 12.70
C ALA A 2 -9.06 0.81 11.28
N ALA A 3 -9.07 1.73 10.30
CA ALA A 3 -9.14 1.35 8.90
C ALA A 3 -8.00 0.35 8.64
N THR A 4 -8.33 -0.85 8.19
CA THR A 4 -7.33 -1.87 7.87
C THR A 4 -6.37 -1.27 6.84
N ALA A 5 -5.10 -1.11 7.20
CA ALA A 5 -4.15 -0.47 6.30
C ALA A 5 -3.89 -1.39 5.10
N THR A 6 -4.38 -0.99 3.93
CA THR A 6 -4.21 -1.69 2.65
C THR A 6 -3.12 -1.01 1.81
N SER A 7 -2.65 -1.70 0.77
CA SER A 7 -1.72 -1.11 -0.18
C SER A 7 -2.28 0.16 -0.83
N VAL A 8 -3.59 0.19 -1.09
CA VAL A 8 -4.31 1.36 -1.62
C VAL A 8 -4.28 2.53 -0.63
N HIS A 9 -4.61 2.29 0.65
CA HIS A 9 -4.57 3.34 1.67
C HIS A 9 -3.18 3.98 1.77
N TYR A 10 -2.11 3.18 1.74
CA TYR A 10 -0.75 3.71 1.77
C TYR A 10 -0.39 4.50 0.51
N ARG A 11 -0.91 4.14 -0.67
CA ARG A 11 -0.71 4.93 -1.90
C ARG A 11 -1.40 6.28 -1.83
N GLU A 12 -2.65 6.32 -1.36
CA GLU A 12 -3.39 7.57 -1.18
C GLU A 12 -2.64 8.52 -0.22
N GLN A 13 -2.06 7.98 0.86
CA GLN A 13 -1.25 8.77 1.79
C GLN A 13 0.05 9.28 1.15
N ALA A 14 0.68 8.49 0.28
CA ALA A 14 1.86 8.92 -0.47
C ALA A 14 1.51 10.07 -1.43
N GLU A 15 0.42 9.94 -2.19
CA GLU A 15 -0.09 10.96 -3.11
C GLU A 15 -0.44 12.27 -2.39
N ARG A 16 -1.04 12.18 -1.20
CA ARG A 16 -1.28 13.36 -0.35
C ARG A 16 0.01 14.06 0.05
N CYS A 17 1.03 13.32 0.48
CA CYS A 17 2.32 13.91 0.83
C CYS A 17 3.04 14.51 -0.40
N GLU A 18 2.90 13.92 -1.59
CA GLU A 18 3.42 14.50 -2.83
C GLU A 18 2.71 15.81 -3.20
N ALA A 19 1.39 15.87 -3.05
CA ALA A 19 0.62 17.09 -3.25
C ALA A 19 1.03 18.19 -2.25
N GLU A 20 1.24 17.84 -0.98
CA GLU A 20 1.77 18.77 0.03
C GLU A 20 3.17 19.28 -0.34
N ALA A 21 4.05 18.41 -0.85
CA ALA A 21 5.38 18.80 -1.31
C ALA A 21 5.31 19.77 -2.50
N ALA A 22 4.40 19.54 -3.44
CA ALA A 22 4.18 20.39 -4.60
C ALA A 22 3.63 21.78 -4.21
N ALA A 23 2.76 21.85 -3.19
CA ALA A 23 2.20 23.09 -2.68
C ALA A 23 3.15 23.86 -1.72
N ALA A 24 4.20 23.21 -1.23
CA ALA A 24 5.09 23.81 -0.23
C ALA A 24 5.98 24.90 -0.84
N GLU A 25 5.92 26.11 -0.26
CA GLU A 25 6.82 27.22 -0.60
C GLU A 25 8.21 27.04 0.04
N LEU A 26 8.25 26.53 1.28
CA LEU A 26 9.49 26.31 2.03
C LEU A 26 10.13 24.97 1.67
N THR A 27 11.39 24.99 1.24
CA THR A 27 12.19 23.79 0.89
C THR A 27 12.18 22.74 1.99
N GLN A 28 12.37 23.13 3.24
CA GLN A 28 12.37 22.21 4.38
C GLN A 28 11.02 21.49 4.60
N VAL A 29 9.89 22.13 4.22
CA VAL A 29 8.57 21.49 4.26
C VAL A 29 8.45 20.51 3.09
N ARG A 30 8.85 20.93 1.88
CA ARG A 30 8.88 20.08 0.68
C ARG A 30 9.68 18.80 0.92
N ASP A 31 10.90 18.92 1.44
CA ASP A 31 11.79 17.79 1.67
C ASP A 31 11.25 16.82 2.72
N ARG A 32 10.61 17.35 3.78
CA ARG A 32 9.92 16.51 4.77
C ARG A 32 8.76 15.75 4.12
N SER A 33 7.91 16.43 3.36
CA SER A 33 6.77 15.80 2.70
C SER A 33 7.19 14.75 1.67
N LEU A 34 8.26 14.98 0.92
CA LEU A 34 8.84 13.97 0.01
C LEU A 34 9.38 12.74 0.76
N ARG A 35 10.04 12.92 1.91
CA ARG A 35 10.47 11.78 2.75
C ARG A 35 9.28 10.98 3.28
N SER A 36 8.21 11.66 3.68
CA SER A 36 6.97 11.01 4.08
C SER A 36 6.34 10.23 2.92
N ALA A 37 6.25 10.81 1.72
CA ALA A 37 5.75 10.13 0.53
C ALA A 37 6.56 8.86 0.23
N ALA A 38 7.89 8.93 0.28
CA ALA A 38 8.76 7.78 0.07
C ALA A 38 8.50 6.66 1.10
N ALA A 39 8.28 7.00 2.36
CA ALA A 39 7.95 6.03 3.40
C ALA A 39 6.58 5.35 3.16
N TRP A 40 5.57 6.14 2.76
CA TRP A 40 4.25 5.60 2.40
C TRP A 40 4.31 4.67 1.19
N HIS A 41 5.04 5.04 0.14
CA HIS A 41 5.26 4.17 -1.02
C HIS A 41 5.95 2.86 -0.64
N ALA A 42 6.98 2.91 0.21
CA ALA A 42 7.66 1.70 0.66
C ALA A 42 6.71 0.76 1.43
N MET A 43 5.80 1.30 2.24
CA MET A 43 4.77 0.51 2.93
C MET A 43 3.73 -0.04 1.97
N ALA A 44 3.28 0.76 0.98
CA ALA A 44 2.35 0.30 -0.06
C ALA A 44 2.89 -0.91 -0.82
N VAL A 45 4.17 -0.87 -1.23
CA VAL A 45 4.83 -1.97 -1.94
C VAL A 45 4.89 -3.23 -1.08
N ARG A 46 5.29 -3.10 0.19
CA ARG A 46 5.34 -4.23 1.13
C ARG A 46 3.96 -4.85 1.32
N GLN A 47 2.96 -4.00 1.55
CA GLN A 47 1.59 -4.42 1.78
C GLN A 47 0.99 -5.11 0.55
N LEU A 48 1.24 -4.59 -0.66
CA LEU A 48 0.80 -5.19 -1.91
C LEU A 48 1.39 -6.58 -2.10
N LYS A 49 2.68 -6.76 -1.77
CA LYS A 49 3.32 -8.09 -1.83
C LYS A 49 2.63 -9.08 -0.88
N SER A 50 2.31 -8.66 0.34
CA SER A 50 1.61 -9.50 1.32
C SER A 50 0.16 -9.80 0.93
N GLU A 51 -0.52 -8.87 0.26
CA GLU A 51 -1.87 -9.06 -0.28
C GLU A 51 -1.86 -10.07 -1.43
N LYS A 52 -0.94 -9.93 -2.39
CA LYS A 52 -0.78 -10.88 -3.50
C LYS A 52 -0.47 -12.29 -3.01
N ALA A 53 0.49 -12.42 -2.09
CA ALA A 53 0.83 -13.72 -1.52
C ALA A 53 -0.34 -14.37 -0.77
N ARG A 54 -1.23 -13.59 -0.15
CA ARG A 54 -2.46 -14.10 0.46
C ARG A 54 -3.44 -14.59 -0.61
N ALA A 55 -3.71 -13.76 -1.62
CA ALA A 55 -4.61 -14.11 -2.71
C ALA A 55 -4.16 -15.38 -3.47
N GLU A 56 -2.86 -15.57 -3.69
CA GLU A 56 -2.31 -16.77 -4.32
C GLU A 56 -2.55 -18.03 -3.48
N ARG A 57 -2.37 -17.95 -2.15
CA ARG A 57 -2.65 -19.09 -1.26
C ARG A 57 -4.13 -19.42 -1.21
N ASP A 58 -4.99 -18.40 -1.15
CA ASP A 58 -6.44 -18.59 -1.13
C ASP A 58 -6.93 -19.19 -2.45
N HIS A 59 -6.36 -18.76 -3.58
CA HIS A 59 -6.62 -19.34 -4.89
C HIS A 59 -6.23 -20.82 -4.93
N LEU A 60 -5.02 -21.16 -4.51
CA LEU A 60 -4.56 -22.56 -4.47
C LEU A 60 -5.43 -23.42 -3.56
N ALA A 61 -5.76 -22.94 -2.36
CA ALA A 61 -6.62 -23.66 -1.42
C ALA A 61 -8.03 -23.90 -2.00
N ASN A 62 -8.58 -22.93 -2.73
CA ASN A 62 -9.85 -23.07 -3.41
C ASN A 62 -9.79 -24.07 -4.57
N GLU A 63 -8.72 -24.07 -5.36
CA GLU A 63 -8.54 -25.06 -6.43
C GLU A 63 -8.40 -26.48 -5.87
N VAL A 64 -7.60 -26.67 -4.82
CA VAL A 64 -7.51 -27.97 -4.13
C VAL A 64 -8.87 -28.39 -3.58
N ARG A 65 -9.60 -27.47 -2.94
CA ARG A 65 -10.95 -27.76 -2.44
C ARG A 65 -11.90 -28.19 -3.56
N LYS A 66 -11.88 -27.52 -4.71
CA LYS A 66 -12.70 -27.91 -5.87
C LYS A 66 -12.34 -29.30 -6.38
N GLN A 67 -11.04 -29.62 -6.47
CA GLN A 67 -10.56 -30.93 -6.91
C GLN A 67 -10.97 -32.06 -5.95
N CYS A 68 -11.00 -31.82 -4.64
CA CYS A 68 -11.45 -32.82 -3.67
C CYS A 68 -12.97 -33.00 -3.58
N LEU A 69 -13.74 -32.02 -4.07
CA LEU A 69 -15.21 -32.03 -4.09
C LEU A 69 -15.79 -32.42 -5.46
N ALA A 70 -14.94 -32.60 -6.47
CA ALA A 70 -15.27 -33.11 -7.80
C ALA A 70 -15.07 -34.63 -7.85
#